data_AF-A0A2V8XQF6-F1
#
_entry.id   AF-A0A2V8XQF6-F1
#
_cell.length_a   1.000
_cell.length_b   1.000
_cell.length_c   1.000
_cell.angle_alpha   90.00
_cell.angle_beta   90.00
_cell.angle_gamma   90.00
#
_symmetry.space_group_name_H-M   'P 1'
#
loop_
_entity.id
_entity.type
_entity.pdbx_description
1 polymer ?
#
loop_
_entity_poly.entity_id
_entity_poly.type
_entity_poly.pdbx_seq_one_letter_code
_entity_poly.pdbx_strand_id
1 'polypeptide(L)'
;MLRLKTVKLLRGRVVRWDEYPFNIPPIASLNSLEITSRICFFVGENGTGKSTLLEAIAAHYGFGREGGNRNISFETTPSVRSIDSLVRAIRVAFTIRTGKGFYLRAESFFNVASYVDSVGALDGYGGRSLHDQSHGESFLSLLQHRFTRSGFYVMDEPEAALSPQRQLSFLVLLHDLLADNNDIQFLIATHSPILLAYPDAQILSFDGGHIHEIGYRESQPFQLVSRFVAAPERYLNALFSDSSDPE
;
A
#
# COMPACT_ATOMS: atom_id res chain seq x y z
N MET A 1 -11.56 18.08 -6.60
CA MET A 1 -11.29 16.92 -5.74
C MET A 1 -10.91 15.70 -6.55
N LEU A 2 -9.60 15.49 -6.70
CA LEU A 2 -9.03 14.24 -7.17
C LEU A 2 -9.51 13.08 -6.29
N ARG A 3 -10.27 12.15 -6.88
CA ARG A 3 -10.68 10.90 -6.22
C ARG A 3 -10.79 9.78 -7.23
N LEU A 4 -10.01 8.71 -7.03
CA LEU A 4 -10.39 7.36 -7.41
C LEU A 4 -11.76 7.09 -6.80
N LYS A 5 -12.71 6.70 -7.64
CA LYS A 5 -14.09 6.42 -7.25
C LYS A 5 -14.39 4.94 -7.30
N THR A 6 -14.04 4.30 -8.40
CA THR A 6 -14.34 2.88 -8.59
C THR A 6 -13.24 2.14 -9.32
N VAL A 7 -13.07 0.88 -8.95
CA VAL A 7 -12.26 -0.12 -9.65
C VAL A 7 -13.20 -1.27 -10.00
N LYS A 8 -13.35 -1.57 -11.29
CA LYS A 8 -14.22 -2.66 -11.77
C LYS A 8 -13.41 -3.69 -12.52
N LEU A 9 -13.68 -4.96 -12.28
CA LEU A 9 -13.15 -6.03 -13.13
C LEU A 9 -14.07 -6.22 -14.34
N LEU A 10 -13.52 -5.99 -15.53
CA LEU A 10 -14.17 -6.29 -16.80
C LEU A 10 -14.01 -7.78 -17.08
N ARG A 11 -14.88 -8.60 -16.47
CA ARG A 11 -14.84 -10.08 -16.55
C ARG A 11 -14.73 -10.61 -17.98
N GLY A 12 -15.34 -9.95 -18.97
CA GLY A 12 -15.25 -10.31 -20.39
C GLY A 12 -13.87 -10.09 -21.04
N ARG A 13 -12.92 -9.46 -20.33
CA ARG A 13 -11.51 -9.32 -20.75
C ARG A 13 -10.58 -10.33 -20.08
N VAL A 14 -11.11 -11.16 -19.18
CA VAL A 14 -10.35 -12.23 -18.52
C VAL A 14 -10.31 -13.44 -19.44
N VAL A 15 -9.11 -13.86 -19.83
CA VAL A 15 -8.91 -14.98 -20.76
C VAL A 15 -8.83 -16.32 -20.02
N ARG A 16 -8.13 -16.36 -18.88
CA ARG A 16 -7.89 -17.54 -18.05
C ARG A 16 -8.14 -17.21 -16.58
N TRP A 17 -9.09 -17.89 -15.96
CA TRP A 17 -9.49 -17.67 -14.55
C TRP A 17 -8.67 -18.52 -13.57
N ASP A 18 -8.08 -19.60 -14.07
CA ASP A 18 -7.21 -20.54 -13.37
C ASP A 18 -5.75 -20.06 -13.27
N GLU A 19 -5.42 -18.96 -13.93
CA GLU A 19 -4.09 -18.36 -13.92
C GLU A 19 -4.03 -17.09 -13.06
N TYR A 20 -2.83 -16.80 -12.57
CA TYR A 20 -2.56 -15.55 -11.87
C TYR A 20 -2.81 -14.34 -12.80
N PRO A 21 -3.42 -13.25 -12.28
CA PRO A 21 -3.86 -13.05 -10.89
C PRO A 21 -5.34 -13.39 -10.67
N PHE A 22 -6.04 -13.97 -11.65
CA PHE A 22 -7.47 -14.24 -11.56
C PHE A 22 -7.80 -15.52 -10.78
N ASN A 23 -6.81 -16.36 -10.50
CA ASN A 23 -6.95 -17.49 -9.57
C ASN A 23 -6.91 -17.06 -8.08
N ILE A 24 -6.62 -15.79 -7.79
CA ILE A 24 -6.69 -15.23 -6.44
C ILE A 24 -8.17 -14.91 -6.13
N PRO A 25 -8.80 -15.56 -5.13
CA PRO A 25 -10.25 -15.47 -4.95
C PRO A 25 -10.80 -14.05 -4.79
N PRO A 26 -10.19 -13.16 -3.96
CA PRO A 26 -10.65 -11.76 -3.86
C PRO A 26 -10.61 -10.97 -5.17
N ILE A 27 -9.65 -11.26 -6.06
CA ILE A 27 -9.57 -10.66 -7.38
C ILE A 27 -10.62 -11.29 -8.31
N ALA A 28 -10.78 -12.61 -8.25
CA ALA A 28 -11.75 -13.35 -9.06
C ALA A 28 -13.20 -12.93 -8.77
N SER A 29 -13.51 -12.63 -7.51
CA SER A 29 -14.83 -12.21 -7.04
C SER A 29 -15.08 -10.71 -7.25
N LEU A 30 -14.06 -9.93 -7.60
CA LEU A 30 -14.18 -8.48 -7.76
C LEU A 30 -15.17 -8.17 -8.91
N ASN A 31 -16.23 -7.44 -8.59
CA ASN A 31 -17.16 -6.89 -9.58
C ASN A 31 -16.96 -5.39 -9.71
N SER A 32 -17.12 -4.69 -8.59
CA SER A 32 -16.88 -3.26 -8.43
C SER A 32 -16.42 -3.01 -7.00
N LEU A 33 -15.38 -2.21 -6.86
CA LEU A 33 -14.87 -1.72 -5.60
C LEU A 33 -15.04 -0.21 -5.58
N GLU A 34 -15.72 0.32 -4.58
CA GLU A 34 -15.92 1.75 -4.41
C GLU A 34 -14.94 2.32 -3.39
N ILE A 35 -14.27 3.41 -3.76
CA ILE A 35 -13.34 4.12 -2.88
C ILE A 35 -14.03 5.41 -2.43
N THR A 36 -14.42 5.45 -1.16
CA THR A 36 -15.27 6.49 -0.59
C THR A 36 -14.46 7.55 0.16
N SER A 37 -13.37 7.13 0.81
CA SER A 37 -12.50 7.98 1.63
C SER A 37 -11.27 8.50 0.88
N ARG A 38 -10.62 9.51 1.48
CA ARG A 38 -9.35 10.07 1.02
C ARG A 38 -8.17 9.21 1.44
N ILE A 39 -8.31 8.43 2.52
CA ILE A 39 -7.39 7.35 2.87
C ILE A 39 -8.17 6.05 2.77
N CYS A 40 -7.66 5.14 1.94
CA CYS A 40 -8.19 3.80 1.83
C CYS A 40 -7.07 2.80 2.10
N PHE A 41 -7.29 1.91 3.06
CA PHE A 41 -6.38 0.83 3.41
C PHE A 41 -6.84 -0.49 2.80
N PHE A 42 -5.89 -1.25 2.24
CA PHE A 42 -6.07 -2.66 1.89
C PHE A 42 -5.42 -3.51 2.98
N VAL A 43 -6.20 -4.42 3.58
CA VAL A 43 -5.75 -5.34 4.63
C VAL A 43 -6.14 -6.77 4.26
N GLY A 44 -5.44 -7.75 4.81
CA GLY A 44 -5.69 -9.18 4.58
C GLY A 44 -4.40 -9.97 4.60
N GLU A 45 -4.46 -11.30 4.62
CA GLU A 45 -3.27 -12.16 4.72
C GLU A 45 -2.34 -12.06 3.48
N ASN A 46 -1.12 -12.58 3.61
CA ASN A 46 -0.18 -12.63 2.49
C ASN A 46 -0.75 -13.51 1.36
N GLY A 47 -0.58 -13.07 0.11
CA GLY A 47 -1.11 -13.81 -1.04
C GLY A 47 -2.60 -13.59 -1.36
N THR A 48 -3.33 -12.79 -0.58
CA THR A 48 -4.75 -12.46 -0.84
C THR A 48 -4.96 -11.49 -2.03
N GLY A 49 -3.89 -10.98 -2.64
CA GLY A 49 -3.95 -10.14 -3.84
C GLY A 49 -3.98 -8.63 -3.60
N LYS A 50 -3.73 -8.16 -2.36
CA LYS A 50 -3.65 -6.72 -2.00
C LYS A 50 -2.69 -5.96 -2.90
N SER A 51 -1.41 -6.31 -2.86
CA SER A 51 -0.34 -5.69 -3.65
C SER A 51 -0.59 -5.86 -5.14
N THR A 52 -1.15 -6.99 -5.58
CA THR A 52 -1.52 -7.24 -6.97
C THR A 52 -2.57 -6.27 -7.51
N LEU A 53 -3.67 -6.05 -6.78
CA LEU A 53 -4.68 -5.08 -7.19
C LEU A 53 -4.15 -3.64 -7.09
N LEU A 54 -3.40 -3.34 -6.03
CA LEU A 54 -2.78 -2.06 -5.79
C LEU A 54 -1.81 -1.66 -6.92
N GLU A 55 -0.93 -2.59 -7.34
CA GLU A 55 -0.04 -2.43 -8.49
C GLU A 55 -0.81 -2.23 -9.79
N ALA A 56 -1.88 -2.99 -10.03
CA ALA A 56 -2.67 -2.83 -11.24
C ALA A 56 -3.34 -1.45 -11.32
N ILE A 57 -3.83 -0.93 -10.18
CA ILE A 57 -4.37 0.44 -10.08
C ILE A 57 -3.27 1.48 -10.35
N ALA A 58 -2.08 1.31 -9.75
CA ALA A 58 -0.94 2.21 -9.94
C ALA A 58 -0.48 2.24 -11.40
N ALA A 59 -0.36 1.07 -12.04
CA ALA A 59 -0.02 0.93 -13.45
C ALA A 59 -1.07 1.59 -14.35
N HIS A 60 -2.37 1.41 -14.06
CA HIS A 60 -3.45 2.07 -14.80
C HIS A 60 -3.43 3.60 -14.65
N TYR A 61 -2.96 4.13 -13.51
CA TYR A 61 -2.80 5.58 -13.33
C TYR A 61 -1.60 6.14 -14.11
N GLY A 62 -0.64 5.28 -14.48
CA GLY A 62 0.57 5.64 -15.22
C GLY A 62 1.81 5.82 -14.34
N PHE A 63 1.82 5.24 -13.13
CA PHE A 63 3.04 5.17 -12.32
C PHE A 63 3.99 4.12 -12.88
N GLY A 64 5.30 4.45 -12.89
CA GLY A 64 6.36 3.48 -13.21
C GLY A 64 6.40 2.40 -12.13
N ARG A 65 6.71 1.15 -12.54
CA ARG A 65 6.57 -0.05 -11.70
C ARG A 65 7.58 -0.16 -10.55
N GLU A 66 8.51 0.79 -10.41
CA GLU A 66 9.54 0.82 -9.36
C GLU A 66 9.49 2.05 -8.44
N GLY A 67 8.41 2.83 -8.52
CA GLY A 67 8.23 4.01 -7.67
C GLY A 67 8.99 5.22 -8.19
N GLY A 68 8.31 5.96 -9.05
CA GLY A 68 8.87 7.11 -9.74
C GLY A 68 7.78 7.86 -10.48
N ASN A 69 7.91 9.19 -10.52
CA ASN A 69 7.10 10.02 -11.40
C ASN A 69 7.56 9.79 -12.84
N ARG A 70 6.80 9.08 -13.67
CA ARG A 70 6.91 8.81 -15.14
C ARG A 70 8.28 8.48 -15.79
N ASN A 71 9.42 8.65 -15.11
CA ASN A 71 10.76 8.73 -15.71
C ASN A 71 11.79 7.78 -15.08
N ILE A 72 11.41 6.92 -14.14
CA ILE A 72 12.32 5.90 -13.60
C ILE A 72 11.78 4.55 -14.06
N SER A 73 12.24 4.15 -15.24
CA SER A 73 11.98 2.85 -15.84
C SER A 73 13.29 2.07 -15.79
N PHE A 74 13.54 1.37 -14.69
CA PHE A 74 14.44 0.23 -14.76
C PHE A 74 13.57 -0.97 -15.11
N GLU A 75 13.73 -1.44 -16.35
CA GLU A 75 13.24 -2.75 -16.74
C GLU A 75 14.12 -3.80 -16.03
N THR A 76 13.54 -4.76 -15.29
CA THR A 76 13.86 -6.22 -15.36
C THR A 76 13.40 -6.98 -14.12
N THR A 77 12.22 -7.62 -14.17
CA THR A 77 11.97 -8.89 -13.43
C THR A 77 10.79 -9.67 -14.04
N PRO A 78 10.80 -11.02 -14.05
CA PRO A 78 9.67 -11.86 -14.50
C PRO A 78 8.30 -11.60 -13.87
N SER A 79 8.23 -10.92 -12.71
CA SER A 79 6.99 -10.44 -12.09
C SER A 79 6.23 -9.40 -12.94
N VAL A 80 6.90 -8.75 -13.91
CA VAL A 80 6.30 -7.72 -14.78
C VAL A 80 5.23 -8.29 -15.71
N ARG A 81 5.35 -9.54 -16.18
CA ARG A 81 4.36 -10.16 -17.09
C ARG A 81 3.08 -10.62 -16.38
N SER A 82 3.11 -10.78 -15.07
CA SER A 82 2.06 -11.50 -14.34
C SER A 82 0.81 -10.65 -14.09
N ILE A 83 0.91 -9.32 -14.00
CA ILE A 83 -0.28 -8.46 -13.73
C ILE A 83 -0.82 -7.72 -14.96
N ASP A 84 -0.15 -7.78 -16.10
CA ASP A 84 -0.56 -7.11 -17.34
C ASP A 84 -1.97 -7.52 -17.79
N SER A 85 -2.31 -8.78 -17.55
CA SER A 85 -3.65 -9.33 -17.78
C SER A 85 -4.70 -8.61 -16.93
N LEU A 86 -4.41 -8.37 -15.64
CA LEU A 86 -5.27 -7.61 -14.73
C LEU A 86 -5.37 -6.14 -15.10
N VAL A 87 -4.25 -5.48 -15.43
CA VAL A 87 -4.24 -4.07 -15.85
C VAL A 87 -5.17 -3.86 -17.05
N ARG A 88 -5.18 -4.77 -18.03
CA ARG A 88 -6.08 -4.72 -19.19
C ARG A 88 -7.54 -5.07 -18.83
N ALA A 89 -7.73 -5.89 -17.81
CA ALA A 89 -9.04 -6.36 -17.36
C ALA A 89 -9.71 -5.44 -16.34
N ILE A 90 -9.02 -4.49 -15.71
CA ILE A 90 -9.66 -3.52 -14.80
C ILE A 90 -10.08 -2.24 -15.53
N ARG A 91 -11.12 -1.59 -15.00
CA ARG A 91 -11.51 -0.22 -15.33
C ARG A 91 -11.44 0.62 -14.06
N VAL A 92 -10.64 1.68 -14.12
CA VAL A 92 -10.41 2.57 -12.98
C VAL A 92 -11.00 3.96 -13.27
N ALA A 93 -11.98 4.40 -12.48
CA ALA A 93 -12.65 5.68 -12.65
C ALA A 93 -12.16 6.71 -11.63
N PHE A 94 -11.75 7.88 -12.13
CA PHE A 94 -11.35 9.02 -11.31
C PHE A 94 -12.28 10.22 -11.58
N THR A 95 -12.55 11.04 -10.57
CA THR A 95 -13.26 12.31 -10.76
C THR A 95 -12.42 13.32 -11.55
N ILE A 96 -11.15 13.45 -11.20
CA ILE A 96 -10.14 14.26 -11.92
C ILE A 96 -8.88 13.41 -11.99
N ARG A 97 -8.10 13.47 -13.07
CA ARG A 97 -6.75 12.88 -13.12
C ARG A 97 -5.75 14.02 -13.26
N THR A 98 -4.95 14.24 -12.23
CA THR A 98 -3.91 15.27 -12.24
C THR A 98 -2.62 14.78 -12.92
N GLY A 99 -2.44 13.45 -13.02
CA GLY A 99 -1.18 12.84 -13.45
C GLY A 99 -0.05 13.03 -12.43
N LYS A 100 -0.36 13.58 -11.25
CA LYS A 100 0.55 13.76 -10.13
C LYS A 100 0.31 12.69 -9.09
N GLY A 101 1.37 12.28 -8.42
CA GLY A 101 1.31 11.23 -7.42
C GLY A 101 2.57 10.40 -7.42
N PHE A 102 2.55 9.35 -6.63
CA PHE A 102 3.69 8.47 -6.47
C PHE A 102 3.21 7.08 -6.03
N TYR A 103 3.87 6.04 -6.53
CA TYR A 103 3.71 4.68 -6.02
C TYR A 103 4.96 4.32 -5.21
N LEU A 104 4.81 3.89 -3.97
CA LEU A 104 5.92 3.53 -3.10
C LEU A 104 5.80 2.06 -2.67
N ARG A 105 6.83 1.27 -2.92
CA ARG A 105 6.99 -0.06 -2.33
C ARG A 105 8.09 -0.01 -1.29
N ALA A 106 7.92 -0.72 -0.18
CA ALA A 106 8.94 -0.78 0.86
C ALA A 106 10.32 -1.24 0.33
N GLU A 107 10.34 -2.23 -0.57
CA GLU A 107 11.57 -2.74 -1.20
C GLU A 107 12.25 -1.70 -2.10
N SER A 108 11.46 -0.89 -2.80
CA SER A 108 11.96 0.16 -3.70
C SER A 108 12.49 1.39 -2.95
N PHE A 109 12.18 1.55 -1.66
CA PHE A 109 12.64 2.70 -0.87
C PHE A 109 14.17 2.80 -0.84
N PHE A 110 14.86 1.68 -0.66
CA PHE A 110 16.32 1.62 -0.65
C PHE A 110 16.91 1.98 -2.03
N ASN A 111 16.26 1.53 -3.10
CA ASN A 111 16.69 1.83 -4.47
C ASN A 111 16.47 3.30 -4.82
N VAL A 112 15.36 3.91 -4.37
CA VAL A 112 15.08 5.32 -4.59
C VAL A 112 16.05 6.20 -3.81
N ALA A 113 16.34 5.88 -2.55
CA ALA A 113 17.33 6.61 -1.75
C ALA A 113 18.73 6.55 -2.38
N SER A 114 19.17 5.35 -2.79
CA SER A 114 20.45 5.14 -3.46
C SER A 114 20.53 5.87 -4.81
N TYR A 115 19.45 5.84 -5.61
CA TYR A 115 19.38 6.52 -6.90
C TYR A 115 19.52 8.04 -6.73
N VAL A 116 18.77 8.64 -5.81
CA VAL A 116 18.80 10.10 -5.56
C VAL A 116 20.19 10.58 -5.16
N ASP A 117 20.87 9.83 -4.30
CA ASP A 117 22.24 10.12 -3.91
C ASP A 117 23.20 9.99 -5.11
N SER A 118 22.99 9.01 -6.00
CA SER A 118 23.82 8.82 -7.20
C SER A 118 23.67 9.90 -8.29
N VAL A 119 22.47 10.47 -8.46
CA VAL A 119 22.22 11.53 -9.47
C VAL A 119 22.40 12.94 -8.90
N GLY A 120 22.75 13.08 -7.61
CA GLY A 120 22.98 14.38 -6.97
C GLY A 120 21.75 15.28 -6.96
N ALA A 121 20.55 14.71 -7.11
CA ALA A 121 19.28 15.44 -7.21
C ALA A 121 18.74 15.84 -5.82
N LEU A 122 19.61 16.36 -4.95
CA LEU A 122 19.36 16.61 -3.53
C LEU A 122 18.35 17.73 -3.27
N ASP A 123 18.16 18.66 -4.21
CA ASP A 123 17.26 19.81 -4.07
C ASP A 123 15.77 19.41 -3.95
N GLY A 124 15.38 18.27 -4.52
CA GLY A 124 14.03 17.69 -4.36
C GLY A 124 13.85 16.83 -3.11
N TYR A 125 14.88 16.73 -2.26
CA TYR A 125 15.00 15.74 -1.18
C TYR A 125 15.62 16.33 0.12
N GLY A 126 15.58 17.65 0.28
CA GLY A 126 16.03 18.30 1.52
C GLY A 126 17.53 18.62 1.59
N GLY A 127 18.27 18.49 0.49
CA GLY A 127 19.64 19.01 0.36
C GLY A 127 20.74 18.25 1.13
N ARG A 128 20.43 17.07 1.69
CA ARG A 128 21.39 16.19 2.40
C ARG A 128 21.32 14.77 1.84
N SER A 129 22.44 14.06 1.83
CA SER A 129 22.49 12.64 1.40
C SER A 129 21.52 11.80 2.23
N LEU A 130 20.71 10.99 1.56
CA LEU A 130 19.73 10.10 2.21
C LEU A 130 20.41 8.93 2.93
N HIS A 131 21.69 8.64 2.61
CA HIS A 131 22.55 7.70 3.31
C HIS A 131 23.04 8.19 4.68
N ASP A 132 23.20 9.50 4.87
CA ASP A 132 23.68 10.09 6.14
C ASP A 132 22.56 10.30 7.18
N GLN A 133 21.30 10.07 6.79
CA GLN A 133 20.13 10.12 7.66
C GLN A 133 19.74 8.72 8.14
N SER A 134 19.13 8.61 9.33
CA SER A 134 18.65 7.31 9.80
C SER A 134 17.53 6.81 8.87
N HIS A 135 17.47 5.50 8.59
CA HIS A 135 16.72 4.95 7.44
C HIS A 135 15.21 5.32 7.38
N GLY A 136 14.60 5.72 8.49
CA GLY A 136 13.22 6.20 8.53
C GLY A 136 13.04 7.73 8.54
N GLU A 137 14.09 8.52 8.80
CA GLU A 137 14.08 9.98 8.59
C GLU A 137 14.10 10.30 7.09
N SER A 138 14.91 9.57 6.32
CA SER A 138 14.96 9.64 4.85
C SER A 138 13.58 9.35 4.23
N PHE A 139 12.78 8.46 4.84
CA PHE A 139 11.44 8.12 4.37
C PHE A 139 10.47 9.28 4.57
N LEU A 140 10.36 9.81 5.79
CA LEU A 140 9.46 10.92 6.09
C LEU A 140 9.88 12.19 5.34
N SER A 141 11.17 12.46 5.20
CA SER A 141 11.69 13.57 4.40
C SER A 141 11.33 13.40 2.91
N LEU A 142 11.53 12.21 2.34
CA LEU A 142 11.11 11.89 0.97
C LEU A 142 9.62 12.12 0.79
N LEU A 143 8.79 11.65 1.71
CA LEU A 143 7.34 11.85 1.66
C LEU A 143 6.98 13.33 1.74
N GLN A 144 7.57 14.08 2.68
CA GLN A 144 7.34 15.53 2.82
C GLN A 144 7.70 16.30 1.55
N HIS A 145 8.80 15.95 0.88
CA HIS A 145 9.24 16.64 -0.34
C HIS A 145 8.58 16.14 -1.63
N ARG A 146 8.13 14.89 -1.69
CA ARG A 146 7.44 14.33 -2.87
C ARG A 146 5.94 14.58 -2.82
N PHE A 147 5.34 14.80 -1.65
CA PHE A 147 3.93 15.10 -1.48
C PHE A 147 3.62 16.58 -1.73
N THR A 148 4.06 17.09 -2.88
CA THR A 148 3.89 18.48 -3.25
C THR A 148 2.52 18.71 -3.89
N ARG A 149 1.54 19.04 -3.03
CA ARG A 149 0.42 19.95 -3.33
C ARG A 149 -0.75 19.43 -4.20
N SER A 150 -0.79 18.16 -4.62
CA SER A 150 -1.99 17.42 -5.07
C SER A 150 -1.57 16.13 -5.76
N GLY A 151 -2.26 15.01 -5.52
CA GLY A 151 -1.87 13.74 -6.12
C GLY A 151 -2.57 12.51 -5.60
N PHE A 152 -2.44 11.43 -6.37
CA PHE A 152 -2.87 10.10 -5.99
C PHE A 152 -1.65 9.31 -5.51
N TYR A 153 -1.62 8.91 -4.25
CA TYR A 153 -0.48 8.24 -3.66
C TYR A 153 -0.85 6.80 -3.36
N VAL A 154 -0.01 5.89 -3.83
CA VAL A 154 -0.18 4.45 -3.65
C VAL A 154 1.00 3.95 -2.84
N MET A 155 0.75 3.15 -1.79
CA MET A 155 1.83 2.59 -0.98
C MET A 155 1.58 1.12 -0.68
N ASP A 156 2.64 0.32 -0.72
CA ASP A 156 2.62 -1.11 -0.44
C ASP A 156 3.55 -1.38 0.76
N GLU A 157 2.94 -1.77 1.87
CA GLU A 157 3.58 -2.12 3.15
C GLU A 157 4.58 -1.05 3.66
N PRO A 158 4.20 0.25 3.74
CA PRO A 158 5.12 1.30 4.17
C PRO A 158 5.70 1.06 5.57
N GLU A 159 5.00 0.32 6.43
CA GLU A 159 5.47 -0.06 7.76
C GLU A 159 6.73 -0.93 7.78
N ALA A 160 7.04 -1.66 6.70
CA ALA A 160 8.21 -2.54 6.65
C ALA A 160 9.53 -1.77 6.80
N ALA A 161 9.54 -0.47 6.45
CA ALA A 161 10.68 0.43 6.64
C ALA A 161 10.58 1.31 7.92
N LEU A 162 9.50 1.19 8.70
CA LEU A 162 9.17 2.12 9.79
C LEU A 162 9.03 1.41 11.14
N SER A 163 9.75 1.93 12.13
CA SER A 163 9.48 1.59 13.54
C SER A 163 8.08 2.07 13.95
N PRO A 164 7.47 1.50 15.01
CA PRO A 164 6.16 1.93 15.50
C PRO A 164 6.03 3.45 15.73
N GLN A 165 7.07 4.07 16.31
CA GLN A 165 7.11 5.52 16.52
C GLN A 165 7.06 6.29 15.19
N ARG A 166 7.77 5.81 14.17
CA ARG A 166 7.78 6.44 12.84
C ARG A 166 6.48 6.22 12.08
N GLN A 167 5.77 5.14 12.33
CA GLN A 167 4.41 4.94 11.82
C GLN A 167 3.46 6.00 12.40
N LEU A 168 3.59 6.36 13.68
CA LEU A 168 2.84 7.49 14.26
C LEU A 168 3.20 8.82 13.59
N SER A 169 4.50 9.09 13.37
CA SER A 169 4.93 10.27 12.62
C SER A 169 4.37 10.29 11.19
N PHE A 170 4.25 9.13 10.55
CA PHE A 170 3.63 9.01 9.23
C PHE A 170 2.14 9.34 9.27
N LEU A 171 1.40 8.93 10.32
CA LEU A 171 0.00 9.34 10.50
C LEU A 171 -0.15 10.86 10.64
N VAL A 172 0.75 11.52 11.39
CA VAL A 172 0.78 12.99 11.51
C VAL A 172 0.98 13.62 10.13
N LEU A 173 1.94 13.13 9.35
CA LEU A 173 2.18 13.62 8.00
C LEU A 173 0.94 13.46 7.09
N LEU A 174 0.28 12.30 7.12
CA LEU A 174 -0.97 12.07 6.37
C LEU A 174 -2.05 13.07 6.81
N HIS A 175 -2.18 13.31 8.11
CA HIS A 175 -3.16 14.25 8.66
C HIS A 175 -2.93 15.68 8.16
N ASP A 176 -1.69 16.17 8.28
CA ASP A 176 -1.32 17.53 7.86
C ASP A 176 -1.54 17.73 6.36
N LEU A 177 -1.17 16.74 5.54
CA LEU A 177 -1.37 16.80 4.08
C LEU A 177 -2.83 16.84 3.67
N LEU A 178 -3.71 16.18 4.44
CA LEU A 178 -5.13 16.14 4.16
C LEU A 178 -5.87 17.38 4.69
N ALA A 179 -5.39 17.98 5.78
CA ALA A 179 -5.97 19.20 6.36
C ALA A 179 -5.89 20.39 5.39
N ASP A 180 -4.72 20.59 4.76
CA ASP A 180 -4.44 21.79 3.96
C ASP A 180 -4.79 21.64 2.47
N ASN A 181 -5.24 20.46 2.03
CA ASN A 181 -5.41 20.17 0.62
C ASN A 181 -6.51 19.16 0.40
N ASN A 182 -7.48 19.45 -0.47
CA ASN A 182 -8.56 18.51 -0.82
C ASN A 182 -8.25 17.61 -2.02
N ASP A 183 -7.22 17.91 -2.80
CA ASP A 183 -6.84 17.20 -4.02
C ASP A 183 -5.77 16.13 -3.79
N ILE A 184 -5.83 15.49 -2.61
CA ILE A 184 -4.95 14.38 -2.22
C ILE A 184 -5.79 13.15 -1.86
N GLN A 185 -5.36 11.99 -2.34
CA GLN A 185 -5.90 10.69 -1.95
C GLN A 185 -4.78 9.65 -1.81
N PHE A 186 -4.91 8.80 -0.80
CA PHE A 186 -4.00 7.70 -0.48
C PHE A 186 -4.71 6.35 -0.62
N LEU A 187 -4.02 5.40 -1.24
CA LEU A 187 -4.36 3.99 -1.28
C LEU A 187 -3.19 3.18 -0.74
N ILE A 188 -3.36 2.53 0.41
CA ILE A 188 -2.24 1.95 1.17
C ILE A 188 -2.54 0.49 1.50
N ALA A 189 -1.73 -0.45 1.01
CA ALA A 189 -1.74 -1.81 1.56
C ALA A 189 -0.89 -1.85 2.83
N THR A 190 -1.45 -2.38 3.92
CA THR A 190 -0.75 -2.43 5.21
C THR A 190 -1.26 -3.57 6.09
N HIS A 191 -0.35 -4.10 6.89
CA HIS A 191 -0.56 -5.01 8.01
C HIS A 191 -0.36 -4.31 9.36
N SER A 192 -0.10 -3.00 9.38
CA SER A 192 0.13 -2.27 10.62
C SER A 192 -1.20 -1.88 11.29
N PRO A 193 -1.49 -2.37 12.51
CA PRO A 193 -2.62 -1.87 13.27
C PRO A 193 -2.47 -0.39 13.65
N ILE A 194 -1.24 0.14 13.71
CA ILE A 194 -1.00 1.57 13.97
C ILE A 194 -1.53 2.39 12.80
N LEU A 195 -1.19 2.01 11.55
CA LEU A 195 -1.63 2.76 10.37
C LEU A 195 -3.15 2.65 10.15
N LEU A 196 -3.71 1.46 10.35
CA LEU A 196 -5.15 1.22 10.24
C LEU A 196 -6.00 2.04 11.24
N ALA A 197 -5.39 2.59 12.30
CA ALA A 197 -6.07 3.41 13.29
C ALA A 197 -6.37 4.85 12.82
N TYR A 198 -5.96 5.25 11.60
CA TYR A 198 -6.24 6.60 11.10
C TYR A 198 -7.76 6.86 11.02
N PRO A 199 -8.27 7.99 11.55
CA PRO A 199 -9.70 8.28 11.60
C PRO A 199 -10.31 8.49 10.21
N ASP A 200 -11.58 8.10 10.03
CA ASP A 200 -12.35 8.25 8.79
C ASP A 200 -11.73 7.57 7.55
N ALA A 201 -10.73 6.70 7.75
CA ALA A 201 -10.18 5.88 6.69
C ALA A 201 -11.14 4.75 6.33
N GLN A 202 -11.23 4.45 5.03
CA GLN A 202 -11.92 3.25 4.56
C GLN A 202 -10.96 2.07 4.67
N ILE A 203 -11.38 0.94 5.26
CA ILE A 203 -10.56 -0.27 5.37
C ILE A 203 -11.22 -1.39 4.58
N LEU A 204 -10.53 -1.89 3.57
CA LEU A 204 -11.00 -2.97 2.70
C LEU A 204 -10.21 -4.24 2.99
N SER A 205 -10.90 -5.25 3.51
CA SER A 205 -10.35 -6.59 3.73
C SER A 205 -10.37 -7.39 2.44
N PHE A 206 -9.28 -8.12 2.20
CA PHE A 206 -9.12 -9.10 1.14
C PHE A 206 -9.27 -10.55 1.67
N ASP A 207 -9.61 -10.71 2.94
CA ASP A 207 -9.83 -12.02 3.55
C ASP A 207 -11.21 -12.59 3.19
N GLY A 208 -11.42 -13.88 3.45
CA GLY A 208 -12.71 -14.53 3.17
C GLY A 208 -13.05 -14.65 1.67
N GLY A 209 -12.04 -14.54 0.81
CA GLY A 209 -12.15 -14.78 -0.62
C GLY A 209 -12.88 -13.68 -1.42
N HIS A 210 -13.15 -12.53 -0.82
CA HIS A 210 -13.77 -11.38 -1.48
C HIS A 210 -13.37 -10.07 -0.82
N ILE A 211 -13.41 -8.98 -1.59
CA ILE A 211 -13.07 -7.64 -1.08
C ILE A 211 -14.30 -7.02 -0.44
N HIS A 212 -14.22 -6.66 0.83
CA HIS A 212 -15.31 -6.03 1.59
C HIS A 212 -14.80 -5.02 2.61
N GLU A 213 -15.63 -4.05 2.97
CA GLU A 213 -15.29 -3.03 3.96
C GLU A 213 -15.47 -3.55 5.38
N ILE A 214 -14.53 -3.21 6.26
CA ILE A 214 -14.53 -3.59 7.67
C ILE A 214 -14.16 -2.41 8.57
N GLY A 215 -14.54 -2.46 9.84
CA GLY A 215 -14.05 -1.53 10.85
C GLY A 215 -12.64 -1.86 11.35
N TYR A 216 -11.96 -0.87 11.92
CA TYR A 216 -10.61 -1.04 12.49
C TYR A 216 -10.49 -2.22 13.47
N ARG A 217 -11.46 -2.35 14.39
CA ARG A 217 -11.48 -3.42 15.41
C ARG A 217 -11.77 -4.81 14.84
N GLU A 218 -12.30 -4.88 13.62
CA GLU A 218 -12.58 -6.12 12.91
C GLU A 218 -11.35 -6.61 12.14
N SER A 219 -10.35 -5.75 11.93
CA SER A 219 -9.13 -6.11 11.21
C SER A 219 -8.30 -7.16 11.95
N GLN A 220 -7.80 -8.16 11.21
CA GLN A 220 -6.96 -9.23 11.75
C GLN A 220 -5.70 -8.69 12.45
N PRO A 221 -4.97 -7.69 11.90
CA PRO A 221 -3.82 -7.10 12.60
C PRO A 221 -4.16 -6.49 13.96
N PHE A 222 -5.29 -5.78 14.07
CA PHE A 222 -5.74 -5.24 15.35
C PHE A 222 -6.05 -6.37 16.34
N GLN A 223 -6.84 -7.35 15.92
CA GLN A 223 -7.26 -8.45 16.82
C GLN A 223 -6.07 -9.26 17.32
N LEU A 224 -5.11 -9.56 16.45
CA LEU A 224 -3.91 -10.31 16.81
C LEU A 224 -3.06 -9.54 17.82
N VAL A 225 -2.68 -8.30 17.50
CA VAL A 225 -1.78 -7.51 18.34
C VAL A 225 -2.45 -7.13 19.66
N SER A 226 -3.74 -6.74 19.65
CA SER A 226 -4.46 -6.38 20.88
C SER A 226 -4.58 -7.55 21.85
N ARG A 227 -4.89 -8.76 21.36
CA ARG A 227 -4.97 -9.97 22.19
C ARG A 227 -3.61 -10.38 22.74
N PHE A 228 -2.57 -10.33 21.90
CA PHE A 228 -1.21 -10.67 22.32
C PHE A 228 -0.70 -9.71 23.40
N VAL A 229 -0.81 -8.39 23.19
CA VAL A 229 -0.34 -7.38 24.14
C VAL A 229 -1.11 -7.42 25.46
N ALA A 230 -2.39 -7.80 25.44
CA ALA A 230 -3.20 -7.90 26.65
C ALA A 230 -2.80 -9.07 27.57
N ALA A 231 -2.23 -10.14 27.03
CA ALA A 231 -1.81 -11.32 27.82
C ALA A 231 -0.67 -12.12 27.14
N PRO A 232 0.55 -11.56 27.05
CA PRO A 232 1.65 -12.19 26.32
C PRO A 232 2.02 -13.57 26.87
N GLU A 233 2.12 -13.73 28.20
CA GLU A 233 2.53 -15.00 28.82
C GLU A 233 1.53 -16.11 28.53
N ARG A 234 0.23 -15.81 28.61
CA ARG A 234 -0.83 -16.78 28.29
C ARG A 234 -0.76 -17.22 26.83
N TYR A 235 -0.50 -16.28 25.92
CA TYR A 235 -0.38 -16.56 24.49
C TYR A 235 0.85 -17.42 24.21
N LEU A 236 2.01 -17.08 24.78
CA LEU A 236 3.27 -17.82 24.62
C LEU A 236 3.19 -19.22 25.23
N ASN A 237 2.61 -19.36 26.42
CA ASN A 237 2.43 -20.66 27.05
C ASN A 237 1.57 -21.60 26.19
N ALA A 238 0.48 -21.11 25.60
CA ALA A 238 -0.36 -21.90 24.70
C ALA A 238 0.33 -22.24 23.37
N LEU A 239 1.17 -21.33 22.84
CA LEU A 239 1.93 -21.59 21.61
C LEU A 239 3.03 -22.63 21.80
N PHE A 240 3.63 -22.69 22.99
CA PHE A 240 4.77 -23.56 23.28
C PHE A 240 4.40 -24.85 24.02
N SER A 241 3.16 -25.02 24.47
CA SER A 241 2.72 -26.21 25.21
C SER A 241 2.63 -27.49 24.36
N ASP A 242 2.60 -27.40 23.03
CA ASP A 242 2.44 -28.55 22.11
C ASP A 242 3.75 -28.99 21.42
N SER A 243 4.89 -28.87 22.10
CA SER A 243 6.19 -29.33 21.57
C SER A 243 6.90 -30.37 22.45
N SER A 244 6.15 -31.03 23.33
CA SER A 244 6.62 -32.16 24.14
C SER A 244 5.72 -33.39 23.96
N ASP A 245 5.66 -33.93 22.74
CA ASP A 245 5.39 -35.36 22.54
C ASP A 245 6.75 -36.04 22.30
N PRO A 246 7.32 -36.75 23.29
CA PRO A 246 8.36 -37.73 23.02
C PRO A 246 7.71 -38.96 22.37
N GLU A 247 8.27 -39.39 21.24
CA GLU A 247 8.06 -40.72 20.64
C GLU A 247 8.23 -41.87 21.64
#